data_AF-X1ILR9-F1
#
_entry.id   AF-X1ILR9-F1
#
_cell.length_a   1.000
_cell.length_b   1.000
_cell.length_c   1.000
_cell.angle_alpha   90.00
_cell.angle_beta   90.00
_cell.angle_gamma   90.00
#
_symmetry.space_group_name_H-M   'P 1'
#
loop_
_entity.id
_entity.type
_entity.pdbx_description
1 polymer ?
#
loop_
_entity_poly.entity_id
_entity_poly.type
_entity_poly.pdbx_seq_one_letter_code
_entity_poly.pdbx_strand_id
1 'polypeptide(L)'
;VLFVDSGYEPDDVYEYCRKRPGFTIPTKGEPGPCMKPLRPSDLESATERRLNRRQKIRYRGMQLLLIDTHYFKNQVTSWVTPRRDDDGKIIADALTLFYDEVPEYYFKEFGNEQLVKVRDKRGNAKWLWQPVTKGAPSHSLDTAVLCAAAAYYKGIQYLRDPALKTKLPAASRQQGPQRKKQRPRGGWLDNLPQL
;
A
#
# COMPACT_ATOMS: atom_id res chain seq x y z
N VAL A 1 3.88 -10.13 9.94
CA VAL A 1 5.04 -9.72 9.12
C VAL A 1 5.44 -8.34 9.57
N LEU A 2 6.72 -8.08 9.69
CA LEU A 2 7.27 -6.79 10.10
C LEU A 2 7.97 -6.17 8.90
N PHE A 3 7.58 -4.96 8.53
CA PHE A 3 8.29 -4.15 7.55
C PHE A 3 9.38 -3.36 8.28
N VAL A 4 10.59 -3.37 7.74
CA VAL A 4 11.75 -2.69 8.32
C VAL A 4 12.27 -1.71 7.28
N ASP A 5 12.20 -0.41 7.58
CA ASP A 5 12.64 0.63 6.66
C ASP A 5 14.16 0.58 6.48
N SER A 6 14.61 0.51 5.23
CA SER A 6 16.02 0.53 4.86
C SER A 6 16.51 1.93 4.48
N GLY A 7 15.72 2.98 4.77
CA GLY A 7 16.10 4.38 4.52
C GLY A 7 17.32 4.85 5.32
N TYR A 8 17.57 4.22 6.48
CA TYR A 8 18.76 4.41 7.30
C TYR A 8 19.49 3.07 7.49
N GLU A 9 20.81 3.05 7.29
CA GLU A 9 21.67 1.86 7.44
C GLU A 9 21.13 0.58 6.77
N PRO A 10 20.97 0.59 5.43
CA PRO A 10 20.33 -0.51 4.71
C PRO A 10 21.01 -1.87 4.88
N ASP A 11 22.35 -1.90 5.05
CA ASP A 11 23.08 -3.15 5.23
C ASP A 11 22.69 -3.87 6.54
N ASP A 12 22.50 -3.11 7.63
CA ASP A 12 22.07 -3.63 8.93
C ASP A 12 20.62 -4.12 8.88
N VAL A 13 19.75 -3.37 8.19
CA VAL A 13 18.36 -3.76 7.94
C VAL A 13 18.29 -5.06 7.14
N TYR A 14 19.09 -5.17 6.09
CA TYR A 14 19.17 -6.38 5.29
C TYR A 14 19.73 -7.56 6.09
N GLU A 15 20.74 -7.35 6.94
CA GLU A 15 21.25 -8.39 7.82
C GLU A 15 20.19 -8.83 8.85
N TYR A 16 19.49 -7.89 9.47
CA TYR A 16 18.42 -8.16 10.41
C TYR A 16 17.31 -8.99 9.76
N CYS A 17 16.90 -8.63 8.54
CA CYS A 17 15.85 -9.33 7.81
C CYS A 17 16.29 -10.71 7.33
N ARG A 18 17.56 -10.86 6.94
CA ARG A 18 18.14 -12.14 6.47
C ARG A 18 18.10 -13.21 7.56
N LYS A 19 18.27 -12.81 8.82
CA LYS A 19 18.21 -13.73 9.98
C LYS A 19 16.77 -14.18 10.30
N ARG A 20 15.74 -13.58 9.70
CA ARG A 20 14.31 -13.77 10.04
C ARG A 20 13.40 -13.90 8.79
N PRO A 21 13.69 -14.83 7.87
CA PRO A 21 12.92 -14.99 6.64
C PRO A 21 11.45 -15.29 6.92
N GLY A 22 10.55 -14.69 6.13
CA GLY A 22 9.10 -14.87 6.27
C GLY A 22 8.45 -14.06 7.41
N PHE A 23 9.22 -13.64 8.42
CA PHE A 23 8.75 -12.78 9.49
C PHE A 23 9.00 -11.30 9.20
N THR A 24 10.19 -10.96 8.70
CA THR A 24 10.61 -9.58 8.40
C THR A 24 10.82 -9.38 6.91
N ILE A 25 10.48 -8.21 6.40
CA ILE A 25 10.73 -7.82 5.00
C ILE A 25 11.36 -6.42 5.00
N PRO A 26 12.53 -6.23 4.34
CA PRO A 26 13.10 -4.90 4.19
C PRO A 26 12.24 -4.09 3.23
N THR A 27 12.05 -2.81 3.53
CA THR A 27 11.21 -1.91 2.74
C THR A 27 11.91 -0.60 2.44
N LYS A 28 11.55 0.02 1.32
CA LYS A 28 11.98 1.38 1.00
C LYS A 28 10.79 2.20 0.54
N GLY A 29 10.64 3.40 1.09
CA GLY A 29 9.64 4.35 0.65
C GLY A 29 9.97 4.88 -0.74
N GLU A 30 8.99 4.86 -1.64
CA GLU A 30 9.03 5.60 -2.89
C GLU A 30 8.06 6.78 -2.82
N PRO A 31 8.48 7.98 -3.25
CA PRO A 31 7.59 9.11 -3.40
C PRO A 31 6.66 8.82 -4.59
N GLY A 32 5.41 8.47 -4.27
CA GLY A 32 4.38 8.20 -5.26
C GLY A 32 3.79 9.47 -5.90
N PRO A 33 2.64 9.35 -6.59
CA PRO A 33 1.81 8.14 -6.73
C PRO A 33 2.41 7.09 -7.68
N CYS A 34 2.28 5.82 -7.32
CA CYS A 34 2.71 4.67 -8.12
C CYS A 34 1.49 3.87 -8.63
N MET A 35 1.70 3.07 -9.69
CA MET A 35 0.64 2.19 -10.25
C MET A 35 0.22 1.07 -9.30
N LYS A 36 1.12 0.61 -8.43
CA LYS A 36 0.87 -0.43 -7.44
C LYS A 36 1.36 0.07 -6.08
N PRO A 37 0.58 -0.08 -5.00
CA PRO A 37 0.99 0.37 -3.66
C PRO A 37 2.24 -0.33 -3.14
N LEU A 38 2.49 -1.58 -3.56
CA LEU A 38 3.66 -2.38 -3.19
C LEU A 38 4.31 -2.95 -4.45
N ARG A 39 5.64 -2.87 -4.55
CA ARG A 39 6.40 -3.45 -5.66
C ARG A 39 7.65 -4.18 -5.17
N PRO A 40 7.92 -5.42 -5.62
CA PRO A 40 9.20 -6.05 -5.36
C PRO A 40 10.32 -5.33 -6.12
N SER A 41 11.49 -5.24 -5.50
CA SER A 41 12.73 -4.71 -6.06
C SER A 41 13.92 -5.54 -5.59
N ASP A 42 14.99 -5.55 -6.38
CA ASP A 42 16.27 -6.13 -5.95
C ASP A 42 16.80 -5.37 -4.72
N LEU A 43 17.62 -6.02 -3.89
CA LEU A 43 18.18 -5.38 -2.70
C LEU A 43 19.24 -4.35 -3.13
N GLU A 44 19.34 -3.26 -2.38
CA GLU A 44 20.28 -2.17 -2.71
C GLU A 44 21.65 -2.32 -2.03
N SER A 45 22.04 -3.54 -1.63
CA SER A 45 23.30 -3.73 -0.90
C SER A 45 24.51 -3.65 -1.84
N ALA A 46 25.59 -3.03 -1.34
CA ALA A 46 26.90 -3.06 -2.02
C ALA A 46 27.40 -4.50 -2.24
N THR A 47 27.01 -5.41 -1.36
CA THR A 47 27.22 -6.85 -1.48
C THR A 47 26.49 -7.39 -2.71
N GLU A 48 25.19 -7.15 -2.93
CA GLU A 48 24.46 -7.66 -4.11
C GLU A 48 25.05 -7.22 -5.46
N ARG A 49 25.59 -6.01 -5.54
CA ARG A 49 26.28 -5.51 -6.75
C ARG A 49 27.63 -6.20 -6.99
N ARG A 50 28.31 -6.67 -5.95
CA ARG A 50 29.61 -7.37 -6.02
C ARG A 50 29.48 -8.88 -6.15
N LEU A 51 28.27 -9.43 -6.03
CA LEU A 51 28.05 -10.86 -6.00
C LEU A 51 27.80 -11.42 -7.40
N ASN A 52 28.53 -12.48 -7.72
CA ASN A 52 28.41 -13.20 -8.98
C ASN A 52 27.07 -13.94 -9.04
N ARG A 53 26.64 -14.35 -10.25
CA ARG A 53 25.34 -15.04 -10.49
C ARG A 53 25.08 -16.21 -9.53
N ARG A 54 26.11 -16.99 -9.17
CA ARG A 54 26.02 -18.10 -8.18
C ARG A 54 25.84 -17.64 -6.74
N GLN A 55 26.40 -16.50 -6.37
CA GLN A 55 26.24 -15.94 -5.03
C GLN A 55 24.88 -15.27 -4.87
N LYS A 56 24.33 -14.63 -5.91
CA LYS A 56 22.94 -14.14 -5.95
C LYS A 56 21.91 -15.26 -5.71
N ILE A 57 22.22 -16.52 -6.05
CA ILE A 57 21.38 -17.68 -5.70
C ILE A 57 21.24 -17.84 -4.18
N ARG A 58 22.25 -17.44 -3.39
CA ARG A 58 22.19 -17.42 -1.92
C ARG A 58 21.33 -16.27 -1.38
N TYR A 59 21.03 -15.26 -2.20
CA TYR A 59 20.16 -14.12 -1.90
C TYR A 59 18.71 -14.33 -2.34
N ARG A 60 18.41 -15.43 -3.06
CA ARG A 60 17.10 -15.76 -3.68
C ARG A 60 15.90 -15.89 -2.72
N GLY A 61 16.03 -15.56 -1.44
CA GLY A 61 14.93 -15.61 -0.47
C GLY A 61 14.48 -14.25 0.08
N MET A 62 15.25 -13.17 -0.11
CA MET A 62 14.93 -11.87 0.48
C MET A 62 14.74 -10.83 -0.62
N GLN A 63 13.55 -10.22 -0.64
CA GLN A 63 13.15 -9.22 -1.62
C GLN A 63 12.95 -7.88 -0.90
N LEU A 64 13.48 -6.79 -1.47
CA LEU A 64 13.10 -5.44 -1.05
C LEU A 64 11.68 -5.16 -1.53
N LEU A 65 10.83 -4.62 -0.65
CA LEU A 65 9.53 -4.08 -1.07
C LEU A 65 9.59 -2.55 -1.13
N LEU A 66 9.31 -2.01 -2.32
CA LEU A 66 9.08 -0.60 -2.53
C LEU A 66 7.64 -0.27 -2.15
N ILE A 67 7.49 0.75 -1.31
CA ILE A 67 6.21 1.18 -0.73
C ILE A 67 5.82 2.51 -1.33
N ASP A 68 4.63 2.59 -1.94
CA ASP A 68 4.04 3.86 -2.34
C ASP A 68 3.62 4.67 -1.11
N THR A 69 4.52 5.53 -0.66
CA THR A 69 4.29 6.35 0.53
C THR A 69 3.14 7.35 0.33
N HIS A 70 2.87 7.77 -0.91
CA HIS A 70 1.77 8.70 -1.20
C HIS A 70 0.42 8.00 -0.97
N TYR A 71 0.26 6.79 -1.49
CA TYR A 71 -0.94 5.98 -1.29
C TYR A 71 -1.23 5.76 0.20
N PHE A 72 -0.23 5.28 0.96
CA PHE A 72 -0.43 4.93 2.36
C PHE A 72 -0.55 6.15 3.27
N LYS A 73 0.11 7.29 2.97
CA LYS A 73 -0.12 8.56 3.69
C LYS A 73 -1.56 9.04 3.51
N ASN A 74 -2.11 8.97 2.30
CA ASN A 74 -3.54 9.29 2.08
C ASN A 74 -4.45 8.34 2.85
N GLN A 75 -4.10 7.04 2.89
CA GLN A 75 -4.90 6.04 3.59
C GLN A 75 -4.92 6.30 5.11
N VAL A 76 -3.77 6.39 5.76
CA VAL A 76 -3.71 6.57 7.22
C VAL A 76 -4.28 7.91 7.66
N THR A 77 -4.07 8.97 6.90
CA THR A 77 -4.67 10.28 7.22
C THR A 77 -6.19 10.29 7.02
N SER A 78 -6.71 9.54 6.04
CA SER A 78 -8.16 9.37 5.88
C SER A 78 -8.82 8.62 7.04
N TRP A 79 -8.08 7.76 7.75
CA TRP A 79 -8.61 7.03 8.90
C TRP A 79 -8.77 7.90 10.14
N VAL A 80 -7.95 8.94 10.30
CA VAL A 80 -8.00 9.84 11.46
C VAL A 80 -8.80 11.12 11.19
N THR A 81 -9.19 11.36 9.94
CA THR A 81 -9.88 12.59 9.54
C THR A 81 -11.38 12.33 9.36
N PRO A 82 -12.26 13.04 10.09
CA PRO A 82 -13.69 12.98 9.85
C PRO A 82 -14.03 13.45 8.43
N ARG A 83 -14.95 12.74 7.76
CA ARG A 83 -15.45 13.16 6.45
C ARG A 83 -16.50 14.24 6.62
N ARG A 84 -16.38 15.31 5.85
CA ARG A 84 -17.32 16.45 5.85
C ARG A 84 -17.99 16.59 4.48
N ASP A 85 -19.19 17.13 4.46
CA ASP A 85 -19.85 17.60 3.24
C ASP A 85 -19.39 19.01 2.84
N ASP A 86 -19.97 19.55 1.76
CA ASP A 86 -19.62 20.86 1.21
C ASP A 86 -19.94 22.03 2.19
N ASP A 87 -20.89 21.84 3.09
CA ASP A 87 -21.27 22.79 4.15
C ASP A 87 -20.41 22.62 5.42
N GLY A 88 -19.45 21.69 5.42
CA GLY A 88 -18.54 21.41 6.52
C GLY A 88 -19.11 20.53 7.63
N LYS A 89 -20.33 20.00 7.48
CA LYS A 89 -20.96 19.09 8.45
C LYS A 89 -20.31 17.72 8.38
N ILE A 90 -20.03 17.13 9.54
CA ILE A 90 -19.48 15.76 9.62
C ILE A 90 -20.54 14.77 9.14
N ILE A 91 -20.19 14.02 8.09
CA ILE A 91 -21.02 12.96 7.50
C ILE A 91 -20.50 11.56 7.81
N ALA A 92 -19.26 11.46 8.28
CA ALA A 92 -18.71 10.23 8.87
C ALA A 92 -17.57 10.60 9.83
N ASP A 93 -17.57 9.95 11.00
CA ASP A 93 -16.50 10.11 11.98
C ASP A 93 -15.19 9.49 11.50
N ALA A 94 -14.09 9.83 12.19
CA ALA A 94 -12.81 9.17 11.99
C ALA A 94 -12.93 7.66 12.28
N LEU A 95 -12.27 6.84 11.47
CA LEU A 95 -12.22 5.39 11.65
C LEU A 95 -11.26 4.97 12.76
N THR A 96 -10.29 5.81 13.11
CA THR A 96 -9.30 5.56 14.15
C THR A 96 -9.51 6.52 15.30
N LEU A 97 -9.61 5.95 16.50
CA LEU A 97 -9.59 6.66 17.77
C LEU A 97 -8.26 6.35 18.46
N PHE A 98 -7.73 7.32 19.20
CA PHE A 98 -6.51 7.17 19.97
C PHE A 98 -6.84 7.09 21.45
N TYR A 99 -6.07 6.30 22.18
CA TYR A 99 -6.13 6.28 23.63
C TYR A 99 -5.43 7.53 24.21
N ASP A 100 -5.85 7.97 25.39
CA ASP A 100 -5.33 9.18 26.03
C ASP A 100 -3.84 9.05 26.42
N GLU A 101 -3.35 7.82 26.59
CA GLU A 101 -1.95 7.54 26.94
C GLU A 101 -0.99 7.66 25.74
N VAL A 102 -1.51 7.86 24.52
CA VAL A 102 -0.65 8.07 23.34
C VAL A 102 0.12 9.39 23.54
N PRO A 103 1.46 9.35 23.52
CA PRO A 103 2.26 10.51 23.86
C PRO A 103 2.13 11.61 22.80
N GLU A 104 2.19 12.87 23.24
CA GLU A 104 1.97 14.04 22.38
C GLU A 104 2.91 14.09 21.16
N TYR A 105 4.16 13.62 21.33
CA TYR A 105 5.13 13.60 20.23
C TYR A 105 4.64 12.79 19.02
N TYR A 106 3.84 11.74 19.25
CA TYR A 106 3.28 10.92 18.19
C TYR A 106 2.42 11.77 17.26
N PHE A 107 1.51 12.57 17.82
CA PHE A 107 0.61 13.42 17.05
C PHE A 107 1.36 14.53 16.33
N LYS A 108 2.36 15.12 16.99
CA LYS A 108 3.22 16.14 16.38
C LYS A 108 3.98 15.59 15.17
N GLU A 109 4.63 14.45 15.33
CA GLU A 109 5.35 13.79 14.23
C GLU A 109 4.42 13.28 13.13
N PHE A 110 3.25 12.76 13.50
CA PHE A 110 2.24 12.31 12.55
C PHE A 110 1.76 13.46 11.64
N GLY A 111 1.63 14.66 12.21
CA GLY A 111 1.21 15.89 11.51
C GLY A 111 2.34 16.68 10.84
N ASN A 112 3.59 16.22 10.86
CA ASN A 112 4.73 16.97 10.32
C ASN A 112 4.84 16.93 8.79
N GLU A 113 3.94 16.24 8.09
CA GLU A 113 3.77 16.34 6.66
C GLU A 113 2.34 16.71 6.28
N GLN A 114 2.19 17.38 5.13
CA GLN A 114 0.91 17.82 4.59
C GLN A 114 0.82 17.59 3.08
N LEU A 115 -0.39 17.37 2.59
CA LEU A 115 -0.67 17.22 1.17
C LEU A 115 -0.85 18.60 0.51
N VAL A 116 0.09 18.99 -0.36
CA VAL A 116 0.13 20.32 -0.98
C VAL A 116 -0.11 20.22 -2.48
N LYS A 117 -0.91 21.15 -3.02
CA LYS A 117 -1.10 21.30 -4.47
C LYS A 117 0.09 22.06 -5.07
N VAL A 118 0.98 21.34 -5.74
CA VAL A 118 2.16 21.89 -6.41
C VAL A 118 1.86 22.06 -7.90
N ARG A 119 2.13 23.24 -8.45
CA ARG A 119 2.04 23.50 -9.89
C ARG A 119 3.42 23.37 -10.53
N ASP A 120 3.50 22.67 -11.65
CA ASP A 120 4.71 22.65 -12.46
C ASP A 120 4.85 23.93 -13.30
N LYS A 121 6.01 24.12 -13.94
CA LYS A 121 6.27 25.27 -14.82
C LYS A 121 5.35 25.34 -16.05
N ARG A 122 4.65 24.24 -16.37
CA ARG A 122 3.71 24.11 -17.49
C ARG A 122 2.25 24.33 -17.05
N GLY A 123 2.02 24.64 -15.77
CA GLY A 123 0.69 24.88 -15.20
C GLY A 123 -0.04 23.63 -14.70
N ASN A 124 0.52 22.42 -14.84
CA ASN A 124 -0.11 21.20 -14.34
C ASN A 124 -0.03 21.17 -12.82
N ALA A 125 -1.15 20.89 -12.15
CA ALA A 125 -1.21 20.76 -10.70
C ALA A 125 -1.14 19.28 -10.30
N LYS A 126 -0.30 18.97 -9.31
CA LYS A 126 -0.24 17.66 -8.65
C LYS A 126 -0.29 17.82 -7.14
N TRP A 127 -0.88 16.84 -6.46
CA TRP A 127 -0.92 16.79 -5.00
C TRP A 127 0.25 15.97 -4.50
N LEU A 128 1.13 16.58 -3.69
CA LEU A 128 2.33 15.94 -3.15
C LEU A 128 2.40 16.14 -1.64
N TRP A 129 2.80 15.08 -0.93
CA TRP A 129 3.16 15.16 0.47
C TRP A 129 4.47 15.94 0.62
N GLN A 130 4.48 16.93 1.52
CA GLN A 130 5.63 17.75 1.82
C GLN A 130 5.74 17.96 3.33
N PRO A 131 6.97 18.04 3.87
CA PRO A 131 7.16 18.39 5.27
C PRO A 131 6.61 19.79 5.56
N VAL A 132 5.90 19.92 6.68
CA VAL A 132 5.37 21.20 7.17
C VAL A 132 6.51 22.14 7.52
N THR A 133 7.56 21.61 8.15
CA THR A 133 8.78 22.34 8.49
C THR A 133 10.00 21.55 8.04
N LYS A 134 11.00 22.23 7.49
CA LYS A 134 12.24 21.58 7.02
C LYS A 134 12.95 20.90 8.20
N GLY A 135 13.23 19.61 8.08
CA GLY A 135 13.92 18.82 9.11
C GLY A 135 13.03 18.39 10.28
N ALA A 136 11.71 18.61 10.20
CA ALA A 136 10.79 18.08 11.19
C ALA A 136 10.75 16.54 11.14
N PRO A 137 10.82 15.85 12.29
CA PRO A 137 10.78 14.39 12.33
C PRO A 137 9.39 13.86 11.94
N SER A 138 9.34 12.84 11.08
CA SER A 138 8.12 12.19 10.60
C SER A 138 7.99 10.73 11.04
N HIS A 139 8.83 10.27 11.97
CA HIS A 139 9.00 8.85 12.30
C HIS A 139 7.69 8.17 12.69
N SER A 140 6.82 8.86 13.44
CA SER A 140 5.49 8.36 13.79
C SER A 140 4.57 8.19 12.57
N LEU A 141 4.57 9.14 11.61
CA LEU A 141 3.83 9.00 10.35
C LEU A 141 4.37 7.85 9.52
N ASP A 142 5.70 7.75 9.37
CA ASP A 142 6.36 6.71 8.58
C ASP A 142 6.07 5.32 9.15
N THR A 143 6.04 5.19 10.48
CA THR A 143 5.65 3.95 11.17
C THR A 143 4.21 3.58 10.85
N ALA A 144 3.26 4.52 10.96
CA ALA A 144 1.85 4.27 10.64
C ALA A 144 1.65 3.85 9.18
N VAL A 145 2.38 4.49 8.25
CA VAL A 145 2.43 4.15 6.83
C VAL A 145 2.90 2.71 6.61
N LEU A 146 4.00 2.31 7.25
CA LEU A 146 4.51 0.94 7.12
C LEU A 146 3.59 -0.09 7.77
N CYS A 147 2.93 0.23 8.89
CA CYS A 147 1.91 -0.62 9.48
C CYS A 147 0.73 -0.84 8.51
N ALA A 148 0.23 0.22 7.87
CA ALA A 148 -0.82 0.13 6.86
C ALA A 148 -0.37 -0.68 5.63
N ALA A 149 0.87 -0.49 5.18
CA ALA A 149 1.46 -1.24 4.08
C ALA A 149 1.61 -2.73 4.40
N ALA A 150 2.04 -3.08 5.61
CA ALA A 150 2.16 -4.46 6.07
C ALA A 150 0.78 -5.14 6.18
N ALA A 151 -0.24 -4.40 6.64
CA ALA A 151 -1.62 -4.87 6.66
C ALA A 151 -2.16 -5.12 5.25
N TYR A 152 -1.90 -4.19 4.32
CA TYR A 152 -2.24 -4.34 2.91
C TYR A 152 -1.57 -5.57 2.28
N TYR A 153 -0.28 -5.78 2.55
CA TYR A 153 0.48 -6.94 2.09
C TYR A 153 -0.10 -8.26 2.59
N LYS A 154 -0.64 -8.28 3.82
CA LYS A 154 -1.33 -9.45 4.38
C LYS A 154 -2.79 -9.59 3.96
N GLY A 155 -3.33 -8.64 3.20
CA GLY A 155 -4.72 -8.66 2.76
C GLY A 155 -5.71 -8.46 3.91
N ILE A 156 -5.30 -7.80 5.00
CA ILE A 156 -6.14 -7.57 6.19
C ILE A 156 -7.44 -6.84 5.83
N GLN A 157 -7.40 -5.95 4.85
CA GLN A 157 -8.57 -5.24 4.32
C GLN A 157 -9.65 -6.14 3.71
N TYR A 158 -9.32 -7.41 3.40
CA TYR A 158 -10.27 -8.40 2.90
C TYR A 158 -10.78 -9.35 4.00
N LEU A 159 -10.29 -9.22 5.23
CA LEU A 159 -10.81 -9.98 6.35
C LEU A 159 -12.26 -9.58 6.58
N ARG A 160 -13.12 -10.59 6.60
CA ARG A 160 -14.52 -10.46 6.97
C ARG A 160 -14.71 -11.18 8.27
N ASP A 161 -15.36 -10.54 9.23
CA ASP A 161 -15.81 -11.23 10.41
C ASP A 161 -16.87 -12.27 9.99
N PRO A 162 -16.63 -13.58 10.21
CA PRO A 162 -17.61 -14.61 9.90
C PRO A 162 -18.93 -14.45 10.68
N ALA A 163 -18.93 -13.74 11.81
CA ALA A 163 -20.12 -13.40 12.59
C ALA A 163 -20.90 -12.22 11.96
N LEU A 164 -20.23 -11.29 11.27
CA LEU A 164 -20.86 -10.19 10.52
C LEU A 164 -21.32 -10.64 9.12
N LYS A 165 -21.90 -11.85 8.99
CA LYS A 165 -22.67 -12.19 7.79
C LYS A 165 -23.84 -11.23 7.69
N THR A 166 -23.62 -10.07 7.07
CA THR A 166 -24.65 -9.10 6.72
C THR A 166 -25.69 -9.88 5.94
N LYS A 167 -26.90 -9.99 6.51
CA LYS A 167 -28.07 -10.41 5.74
C LYS A 167 -28.18 -9.39 4.61
N LEU A 168 -27.68 -9.73 3.43
CA LEU A 168 -27.94 -8.96 2.23
C LEU A 168 -29.45 -8.75 2.19
N PRO A 169 -29.95 -7.50 2.05
CA PRO A 169 -31.38 -7.29 1.92
C PRO A 169 -31.84 -8.15 0.74
N ALA A 170 -32.90 -8.94 0.94
CA ALA A 170 -33.43 -9.89 -0.04
C ALA A 170 -33.87 -9.23 -1.37
N ALA A 171 -33.76 -7.90 -1.48
CA ALA A 171 -34.27 -7.07 -2.57
C ALA A 171 -33.38 -6.97 -3.82
N SER A 172 -32.19 -7.58 -3.88
CA SER A 172 -31.37 -7.57 -5.12
C SER A 172 -31.33 -8.90 -5.87
N ARG A 173 -32.12 -9.91 -5.46
CA ARG A 173 -32.33 -11.12 -6.27
C ARG A 173 -33.37 -10.87 -7.36
N GLN A 174 -33.20 -9.80 -8.14
CA GLN A 174 -33.86 -9.73 -9.44
C GLN A 174 -33.33 -10.91 -10.25
N GLN A 175 -34.22 -11.84 -10.59
CA GLN A 175 -33.93 -12.93 -11.49
C GLN A 175 -33.54 -12.30 -12.84
N GLY A 176 -32.24 -12.16 -13.08
CA GLY A 176 -31.74 -11.80 -14.40
C GLY A 176 -32.26 -12.83 -15.41
N PRO A 177 -32.65 -12.42 -16.63
CA PRO A 177 -33.21 -13.33 -17.60
C PRO A 177 -32.26 -14.50 -17.85
N GLN A 178 -32.77 -15.73 -17.72
CA GLN A 178 -32.02 -16.94 -17.99
C GLN A 178 -31.46 -16.88 -19.42
N ARG A 179 -30.15 -16.61 -19.55
CA ARG A 179 -29.44 -16.77 -20.81
C ARG A 179 -29.51 -18.24 -21.21
N LYS A 180 -30.36 -18.56 -22.20
CA LYS A 180 -30.32 -19.85 -22.90
C LYS A 180 -28.90 -20.03 -23.44
N LYS A 181 -28.18 -21.04 -22.96
CA LYS A 181 -26.89 -21.46 -23.52
C LYS A 181 -27.12 -21.89 -24.97
N GLN A 182 -26.84 -21.01 -25.93
CA GLN A 182 -26.69 -21.44 -27.31
C GLN A 182 -25.42 -22.29 -27.38
N ARG A 183 -25.57 -23.54 -27.84
CA ARG A 183 -24.44 -24.40 -28.19
C ARG A 183 -23.64 -23.70 -29.29
N PRO A 184 -22.29 -23.63 -29.20
CA PRO A 184 -21.50 -23.09 -30.29
C PRO A 184 -21.70 -24.00 -31.52
N ARG A 185 -22.20 -23.41 -32.62
CA ARG A 185 -22.21 -24.04 -33.93
C ARG A 185 -20.86 -23.75 -34.59
N GLY A 186 -20.15 -24.80 -35.00
CA GLY A 186 -19.04 -24.77 -35.96
C GLY A 186 -17.76 -24.12 -35.45
N GLY A 187 -16.66 -24.86 -35.46
CA GLY A 187 -15.34 -24.30 -35.19
C GLY A 187 -14.89 -23.47 -36.39
N TRP A 188 -14.14 -22.40 -36.15
CA TRP A 188 -13.54 -21.55 -37.20
C TRP A 188 -12.63 -22.33 -38.18
N LEU A 189 -12.28 -23.58 -37.85
CA LEU A 189 -11.49 -24.51 -38.66
C LEU A 189 -12.32 -25.27 -39.72
N ASP A 190 -13.66 -25.22 -39.68
CA ASP A 190 -14.52 -26.00 -40.59
C ASP A 190 -14.64 -25.37 -42.00
N ASN A 191 -14.07 -24.18 -42.23
CA ASN A 191 -14.20 -23.40 -43.48
C ASN A 191 -12.86 -23.08 -44.17
N LEU A 192 -11.83 -23.90 -44.00
CA LEU A 192 -10.58 -23.73 -44.76
C LEU A 192 -10.64 -24.50 -46.10
N PRO A 193 -10.29 -23.88 -47.24
CA PRO A 193 -10.19 -24.61 -48.51
C PRO A 193 -9.05 -25.62 -48.44
N GLN A 194 -9.32 -26.85 -48.89
CA GLN A 194 -8.31 -27.91 -48.99
C GLN A 194 -7.27 -27.51 -50.05
N LEU A 195 -5.98 -27.57 -49.67
CA LEU A 195 -4.84 -27.47 -50.58
C LEU A 195 -4.51 -28.84 -51.18
#